data_AF-A0A0N4ZDI6-F1
#
_entry.id   AF-A0A0N4ZDI6-F1
#
_cell.length_a   1.000
_cell.length_b   1.000
_cell.length_c   1.000
_cell.angle_alpha   90.00
_cell.angle_beta   90.00
_cell.angle_gamma   90.00
#
_symmetry.space_group_name_H-M   'P 1'
#
loop_
_entity.id
_entity.type
_entity.pdbx_description
1 polymer ?
#
loop_
_entity_poly.entity_id
_entity_poly.type
_entity_poly.pdbx_seq_one_letter_code
_entity_poly.pdbx_strand_id
1 'polypeptide(L)'
;MSLNKPKQKIIDKHPMDDFYDKMKCKLIHLDEENKMRKTIGDVLRDTKCPTHTWYKYEVKKVFEIERLTKQDKFFEKIPNKKLLWHGSRVTNWYGILSQGLRMAPKGAPFNGYMFDKGIYMADLSSKSIPFGCGAPGQKG
;
A
#
# COMPACT_ATOMS: atom_id res chain seq x y z
N MET A 1 -34.11 38.91 -20.14
CA MET A 1 -33.13 38.70 -19.05
C MET A 1 -32.16 37.62 -19.49
N SER A 2 -30.94 38.00 -19.87
CA SER A 2 -29.91 37.02 -20.25
C SER A 2 -29.24 36.51 -18.97
N LEU A 3 -29.38 35.21 -18.68
CA LEU A 3 -28.71 34.57 -17.55
C LEU A 3 -27.22 34.48 -17.88
N ASN A 4 -26.41 35.35 -17.26
CA ASN A 4 -24.96 35.22 -17.28
C ASN A 4 -24.58 33.93 -16.56
N LYS A 5 -24.19 32.90 -17.33
CA LYS A 5 -23.56 31.70 -16.77
C LYS A 5 -22.26 32.14 -16.05
N PRO A 6 -22.04 31.73 -14.80
CA PRO A 6 -20.81 32.05 -14.10
C PRO A 6 -19.62 31.49 -14.90
N LYS A 7 -18.60 32.33 -15.14
CA LYS A 7 -17.37 31.91 -15.81
C LYS A 7 -16.79 30.71 -15.04
N GLN A 8 -16.76 29.55 -15.70
CA GLN A 8 -16.12 28.35 -15.17
C GLN A 8 -14.67 28.72 -14.83
N LYS A 9 -14.28 28.67 -13.55
CA LYS A 9 -12.87 28.77 -13.18
C LYS A 9 -12.16 27.62 -13.88
N ILE A 10 -11.22 27.93 -14.76
CA ILE A 10 -10.31 26.93 -15.31
C ILE A 10 -9.45 26.50 -14.12
N ILE A 11 -9.70 25.29 -13.64
CA ILE A 11 -8.92 24.69 -12.58
C ILE A 11 -7.74 24.02 -13.31
N ASP A 12 -6.58 24.68 -13.33
CA ASP A 12 -5.38 24.17 -14.02
C ASP A 12 -4.85 22.86 -13.43
N LYS A 13 -5.27 22.52 -12.20
CA LYS A 13 -4.78 21.35 -11.47
C LYS A 13 -5.86 20.77 -10.56
N HIS A 14 -6.10 19.47 -10.67
CA HIS A 14 -7.13 18.82 -9.88
C HIS A 14 -6.70 18.80 -8.39
N PRO A 15 -7.60 19.03 -7.42
CA PRO A 15 -7.22 19.07 -5.99
C PRO A 15 -6.50 17.81 -5.50
N MET A 16 -6.74 16.65 -6.12
CA MET A 16 -6.03 15.40 -5.81
C MET A 16 -4.56 15.42 -6.19
N ASP A 17 -4.18 16.20 -7.21
CA ASP A 17 -2.79 16.33 -7.63
C ASP A 17 -1.97 17.03 -6.54
N ASP A 18 -2.57 17.95 -5.78
CA ASP A 18 -1.91 18.56 -4.62
C ASP A 18 -1.66 17.55 -3.50
N PHE A 19 -2.59 16.62 -3.27
CA PHE A 19 -2.38 15.53 -2.31
C PHE A 19 -1.31 14.55 -2.77
N TYR A 20 -1.26 14.26 -4.08
CA TYR A 20 -0.26 13.41 -4.70
C TYR A 20 1.14 14.03 -4.59
N ASP A 21 1.29 15.32 -4.91
CA ASP A 21 2.58 16.01 -4.79
C ASP A 21 3.07 16.06 -3.34
N LYS A 22 2.16 16.34 -2.39
CA LYS A 22 2.46 16.34 -0.95
C LYS A 22 2.87 14.97 -0.44
N MET A 23 2.40 13.89 -1.08
CA MET A 23 2.78 12.52 -0.74
C MET A 23 4.27 12.27 -0.98
N LYS A 24 4.92 13.03 -1.88
CA LYS A 24 6.36 12.88 -2.21
C LYS A 24 6.72 11.43 -2.56
N CYS A 25 5.84 10.76 -3.27
CA CYS A 25 5.98 9.37 -3.67
C CYS A 25 5.38 9.21 -5.07
N LYS A 26 6.14 8.62 -5.99
CA LYS A 26 5.63 8.29 -7.32
C LYS A 26 4.96 6.93 -7.29
N LEU A 27 3.83 6.83 -7.96
CA LEU A 27 3.11 5.58 -8.20
C LEU A 27 3.12 5.32 -9.70
N ILE A 28 3.92 4.35 -10.14
CA ILE A 28 4.09 4.00 -11.55
C ILE A 28 3.24 2.77 -11.82
N HIS A 29 2.24 2.89 -12.69
CA HIS A 29 1.39 1.76 -13.04
C HIS A 29 2.18 0.73 -13.84
N LEU A 30 2.07 -0.55 -13.45
CA LEU A 30 2.60 -1.66 -14.24
C LEU A 30 1.48 -2.27 -15.08
N ASP A 31 1.63 -2.15 -16.40
CA ASP A 31 0.71 -2.69 -17.40
C ASP A 31 0.61 -4.22 -17.32
N GLU A 32 -0.47 -4.78 -17.88
CA GLU A 32 -0.76 -6.21 -17.83
C GLU A 32 0.30 -7.08 -18.52
N GLU A 33 0.94 -6.55 -19.55
CA GLU A 33 1.99 -7.24 -20.30
C GLU A 33 3.34 -7.23 -19.56
N ASN A 34 3.49 -6.38 -18.54
CA ASN A 34 4.73 -6.22 -17.80
C ASN A 34 5.13 -7.53 -17.10
N LYS A 35 6.36 -7.99 -17.35
CA LYS A 35 6.90 -9.24 -16.77
C LYS A 35 6.89 -9.22 -15.24
N MET A 36 7.27 -8.10 -14.62
CA MET A 36 7.29 -7.95 -13.16
C MET A 36 5.90 -8.10 -12.58
N ARG A 37 4.88 -7.50 -13.22
CA ARG A 37 3.48 -7.67 -12.80
C ARG A 37 3.07 -9.15 -12.80
N LYS A 38 3.41 -9.89 -13.86
CA LYS A 38 3.12 -11.33 -13.96
C LYS A 38 3.80 -12.11 -12.84
N THR A 39 5.10 -11.87 -12.61
CA THR A 39 5.85 -12.47 -11.51
C THR A 39 5.24 -12.17 -10.14
N ILE A 40 4.83 -10.93 -9.88
CA ILE A 40 4.15 -10.56 -8.63
C ILE A 40 2.83 -11.35 -8.48
N GLY A 41 2.06 -11.50 -9.56
CA GLY A 41 0.84 -12.31 -9.58
C GLY A 41 1.10 -13.78 -9.26
N ASP A 42 2.15 -14.36 -9.83
CA ASP A 42 2.56 -15.74 -9.56
C ASP A 42 2.98 -15.92 -8.10
N VAL A 43 3.89 -15.08 -7.60
CA VAL A 43 4.34 -15.14 -6.20
C VAL A 43 3.16 -14.95 -5.24
N LEU A 44 2.22 -14.05 -5.53
CA LEU A 44 1.04 -13.84 -4.70
C LEU A 44 0.17 -15.10 -4.60
N ARG A 45 -0.03 -15.81 -5.72
CA ARG A 45 -0.77 -17.06 -5.79
C ARG A 45 -0.03 -18.18 -5.07
N ASP A 46 1.27 -18.31 -5.34
CA ASP A 46 2.09 -19.44 -4.87
C ASP A 46 2.41 -19.34 -3.37
N THR A 47 2.40 -18.12 -2.80
CA THR A 47 2.57 -17.87 -1.36
C THR A 47 1.24 -17.83 -0.58
N LYS A 48 0.15 -18.34 -1.17
CA LYS A 48 -1.13 -18.51 -0.47
C LYS A 48 -1.05 -19.71 0.48
N CYS A 49 -1.44 -19.52 1.73
CA CYS A 49 -1.55 -20.63 2.68
C CYS A 49 -2.79 -21.48 2.36
N PRO A 50 -2.66 -22.82 2.24
CA PRO A 50 -3.78 -23.70 1.93
C PRO A 50 -4.95 -23.63 2.93
N THR A 51 -4.69 -23.26 4.19
CA THR A 51 -5.72 -23.14 5.23
C THR A 51 -6.50 -21.83 5.17
N HIS A 52 -6.02 -20.81 4.44
CA HIS A 52 -6.68 -19.52 4.28
C HIS A 52 -7.68 -19.56 3.12
N THR A 53 -8.75 -20.35 3.27
CA THR A 53 -9.78 -20.59 2.24
C THR A 53 -11.01 -19.69 2.35
N TRP A 54 -11.17 -18.96 3.46
CA TRP A 54 -12.36 -18.17 3.81
C TRP A 54 -12.55 -16.90 2.96
N TYR A 55 -11.63 -16.60 2.04
CA TYR A 55 -11.72 -15.48 1.12
C TYR A 55 -10.95 -15.76 -0.19
N LYS A 56 -11.32 -15.01 -1.22
CA LYS A 56 -10.67 -15.00 -2.53
C LYS A 56 -10.23 -13.57 -2.85
N TYR A 57 -9.18 -13.44 -3.63
CA TYR A 57 -8.62 -12.17 -4.04
C TYR A 57 -8.01 -12.29 -5.42
N GLU A 58 -8.00 -11.18 -6.14
CA GLU A 58 -7.44 -11.05 -7.48
C GLU A 58 -6.60 -9.78 -7.56
N VAL A 59 -5.56 -9.81 -8.39
CA VAL A 59 -4.71 -8.63 -8.63
C VAL A 59 -5.38 -7.76 -9.69
N LYS A 60 -5.97 -6.64 -9.28
CA LYS A 60 -6.54 -5.65 -10.21
C LYS A 60 -5.47 -4.76 -10.82
N LYS A 61 -4.64 -4.14 -9.97
CA LYS A 61 -3.59 -3.22 -10.39
C LYS A 61 -2.33 -3.46 -9.57
N VAL A 62 -1.20 -3.24 -10.22
CA VAL A 62 0.12 -3.21 -9.58
C VAL A 62 0.75 -1.86 -9.85
N PHE A 63 1.37 -1.31 -8.83
CA PHE A 63 2.10 -0.06 -8.90
C PHE A 63 3.50 -0.28 -8.35
N GLU A 64 4.50 0.18 -9.09
CA GLU A 64 5.83 0.41 -8.55
C GLU A 64 5.81 1.71 -7.74
N ILE A 65 6.46 1.66 -6.58
CA ILE A 65 6.45 2.73 -5.58
C ILE A 65 7.87 3.29 -5.47
N GLU A 66 8.04 4.56 -5.81
CA GLU A 66 9.30 5.29 -5.64
C GLU A 66 9.09 6.44 -4.64
N ARG A 67 9.53 6.25 -3.40
CA ARG A 67 9.44 7.29 -2.37
C ARG A 67 10.59 8.27 -2.52
N LEU A 68 10.27 9.56 -2.67
CA LEU A 68 11.25 10.65 -2.89
C LEU A 68 11.80 11.21 -1.57
N THR A 69 11.57 10.53 -0.46
CA THR A 69 11.95 10.98 0.88
C THR A 69 13.31 10.42 1.30
N LYS A 70 14.19 11.26 1.84
CA LYS A 70 15.52 10.85 2.36
C LYS A 70 15.47 10.02 3.65
N GLN A 71 14.28 9.77 4.19
CA GLN A 71 14.07 9.08 5.47
C GLN A 71 14.26 7.57 5.34
N ASP A 72 14.05 7.01 4.15
CA ASP A 72 14.24 5.60 3.91
C ASP A 72 15.71 5.30 3.68
N LYS A 73 16.36 4.76 4.71
CA LYS A 73 17.70 4.20 4.58
C LYS A 73 17.57 2.69 4.47
N PHE A 74 17.73 2.19 3.25
CA PHE A 74 17.86 0.75 3.06
C PHE A 74 19.28 0.33 3.43
N PHE A 75 19.41 -0.60 4.37
CA PHE A 75 20.71 -1.08 4.84
C PHE A 75 21.25 -2.17 3.92
N GLU A 76 21.83 -1.77 2.78
CA GLU A 76 22.27 -2.67 1.71
C GLU A 76 23.26 -3.76 2.15
N LYS A 77 24.07 -3.45 3.16
CA LYS A 77 25.14 -4.30 3.71
C LYS A 77 24.63 -5.43 4.60
N ILE A 78 23.36 -5.41 5.03
CA ILE A 78 22.80 -6.48 5.85
C ILE A 78 22.44 -7.68 4.94
N PRO A 79 22.93 -8.90 5.24
CA PRO A 79 22.60 -10.09 4.45
C PRO A 79 21.14 -10.52 4.65
N ASN A 80 20.69 -11.56 3.92
CA ASN A 80 19.33 -12.12 4.03
C ASN A 80 18.21 -11.12 3.66
N LYS A 81 18.40 -10.40 2.55
CA LYS A 81 17.39 -9.50 1.98
C LYS A 81 16.26 -10.32 1.36
N LYS A 82 15.03 -10.06 1.80
CA LYS A 82 13.82 -10.73 1.32
C LYS A 82 12.77 -9.72 0.89
N LEU A 83 12.02 -10.07 -0.17
CA LEU A 83 10.78 -9.39 -0.50
C LEU A 83 9.65 -10.05 0.31
N LEU A 84 8.94 -9.26 1.11
CA LEU A 84 7.89 -9.75 2.00
C LEU A 84 6.62 -8.91 1.84
N TRP A 85 5.49 -9.51 2.20
CA TRP A 85 4.18 -8.88 2.16
C TRP A 85 3.90 -8.09 3.44
N HIS A 86 3.25 -6.94 3.27
CA HIS A 86 2.68 -6.15 4.35
C HIS A 86 1.27 -5.73 3.94
N GLY A 87 0.28 -6.03 4.78
CA GLY A 87 -1.09 -5.58 4.60
C GLY A 87 -1.44 -4.51 5.64
N SER A 88 -2.19 -3.50 5.22
CA SER A 88 -2.69 -2.45 6.10
C SER A 88 -3.99 -1.89 5.56
N ARG A 89 -4.85 -1.40 6.47
CA ARG A 89 -6.13 -0.76 6.14
C ARG A 89 -5.96 0.34 5.11
N VAL A 90 -6.96 0.49 4.22
CA VAL A 90 -6.93 1.45 3.12
C VAL A 90 -6.62 2.88 3.60
N THR A 91 -7.21 3.28 4.72
CA THR A 91 -7.04 4.59 5.35
C THR A 91 -5.59 4.93 5.74
N ASN A 92 -4.74 3.91 5.90
CA ASN A 92 -3.36 4.10 6.34
C ASN A 92 -2.39 4.31 5.17
N TRP A 93 -2.76 3.93 3.94
CA TRP A 93 -1.82 3.93 2.81
C TRP A 93 -1.29 5.32 2.47
N TYR A 94 -2.09 6.38 2.57
CA TYR A 94 -1.57 7.73 2.36
C TYR A 94 -0.42 8.06 3.33
N GLY A 95 -0.55 7.69 4.61
CA GLY A 95 0.49 7.86 5.61
C GLY A 95 1.72 6.99 5.34
N ILE A 96 1.52 5.73 4.94
CA ILE A 96 2.61 4.81 4.62
C ILE A 96 3.38 5.27 3.38
N LEU A 97 2.70 5.72 2.33
CA LEU A 97 3.36 6.20 1.11
C LEU A 97 4.12 7.50 1.35
N SER A 98 3.57 8.41 2.16
CA SER A 98 4.21 9.70 2.44
C SER A 98 5.32 9.65 3.49
N GLN A 99 5.19 8.82 4.52
CA GLN A 99 6.07 8.83 5.70
C GLN A 99 6.75 7.49 5.97
N GLY A 100 6.34 6.44 5.26
CA GLY A 100 6.86 5.09 5.43
C GLY A 100 6.18 4.28 6.50
N LEU A 101 6.61 3.03 6.59
CA LEU A 101 6.24 2.15 7.69
C LEU A 101 6.92 2.66 8.97
N ARG A 102 6.11 2.90 10.00
CA ARG A 102 6.56 3.43 11.29
C ARG A 102 6.23 2.47 12.40
N MET A 103 7.12 2.39 13.38
CA MET A 103 6.83 1.68 14.62
C MET A 103 5.74 2.44 15.40
N ALA A 104 4.96 1.69 16.17
CA ALA A 104 3.97 2.27 17.05
C ALA A 104 4.63 3.24 18.06
N PRO A 105 3.96 4.33 18.45
CA PRO A 105 4.51 5.28 19.41
C PRO A 105 4.73 4.62 20.78
N LYS A 106 5.67 5.18 21.56
CA LYS A 106 6.05 4.64 22.89
C LYS A 106 4.85 4.50 23.82
N GLY A 107 3.87 5.41 23.74
CA GLY A 107 2.65 5.40 24.55
C GLY A 107 1.50 4.51 24.04
N ALA A 108 1.62 3.88 22.88
CA ALA A 108 0.60 2.93 22.42
C ALA A 108 0.54 1.70 23.35
N PRO A 109 -0.65 1.12 23.62
CA PRO A 109 -0.77 -0.10 24.39
C PRO A 109 -0.01 -1.25 23.72
N PHE A 110 0.58 -2.16 24.50
CA PHE A 110 1.30 -3.33 23.97
C PHE A 110 0.36 -4.44 23.47
N ASN A 111 -0.93 -4.34 23.78
CA ASN A 111 -1.91 -5.37 23.45
C ASN A 111 -2.07 -5.49 21.93
N GLY A 112 -1.98 -6.72 21.42
CA GLY A 112 -2.16 -7.03 19.98
C GLY A 112 -0.86 -7.14 19.18
N TYR A 113 0.31 -6.94 19.79
CA TYR A 113 1.61 -7.23 19.16
C TYR A 113 2.11 -8.62 19.57
N MET A 114 2.55 -9.42 18.59
CA MET A 114 3.01 -10.80 18.85
C MET A 114 4.44 -10.83 19.42
N PHE A 115 5.28 -9.89 18.99
CA PHE A 115 6.70 -9.80 19.33
C PHE A 115 7.13 -8.34 19.57
N ASP A 116 6.32 -7.60 20.33
CA ASP A 116 6.55 -6.16 20.65
C ASP A 116 6.32 -5.19 19.45
N LYS A 117 6.56 -3.91 19.66
CA LYS A 117 6.33 -2.82 18.71
C LYS A 117 7.39 -2.88 17.61
N GLY A 118 6.96 -3.29 16.42
CA GLY A 118 7.80 -3.39 15.24
C GLY A 118 7.01 -3.33 13.95
N ILE A 119 7.73 -3.41 12.83
CA ILE A 119 7.14 -3.58 11.51
C ILE A 119 6.98 -5.08 11.27
N TYR A 120 5.75 -5.50 11.01
CA TYR A 120 5.41 -6.90 10.76
C TYR A 120 5.24 -7.14 9.27
N MET A 121 5.86 -8.22 8.80
CA MET A 121 5.84 -8.67 7.41
C MET A 121 5.61 -10.19 7.37
N ALA A 122 5.15 -10.70 6.23
CA ALA A 122 4.98 -12.14 6.03
C ALA A 122 5.47 -12.55 4.64
N ASP A 123 6.03 -13.75 4.54
CA ASP A 123 6.32 -14.43 3.28
C ASP A 123 5.05 -14.99 2.62
N LEU A 124 4.04 -15.35 3.42
CA LEU A 124 2.73 -15.77 2.94
C LEU A 124 1.82 -14.57 2.64
N SER A 125 1.42 -14.41 1.38
CA SER A 125 0.52 -13.34 0.92
C SER A 125 -0.80 -13.34 1.72
N SER A 126 -1.37 -14.52 1.88
CA SER A 126 -2.63 -14.73 2.59
C SER A 126 -2.59 -14.39 4.09
N LYS A 127 -1.42 -14.31 4.72
CA LYS A 127 -1.34 -13.83 6.11
C LYS A 127 -1.47 -12.31 6.19
N SER A 128 -1.04 -11.60 5.14
CA SER A 128 -1.03 -10.13 5.08
C SER A 128 -2.34 -9.54 4.56
N ILE A 129 -3.01 -10.19 3.60
CA ILE A 129 -4.23 -9.64 2.96
C ILE A 129 -5.36 -9.27 3.94
N PRO A 130 -5.67 -10.07 4.98
CA PRO A 130 -6.73 -9.74 5.93
C PRO A 130 -6.54 -8.41 6.66
N PHE A 131 -5.31 -7.92 6.79
CA PHE A 131 -5.04 -6.61 7.40
C PHE A 131 -5.44 -5.43 6.50
N GLY A 132 -5.54 -5.66 5.18
CA GLY A 132 -5.96 -4.66 4.21
C GLY A 132 -7.47 -4.55 4.04
N CYS A 133 -8.17 -5.67 4.19
CA CYS A 133 -9.62 -5.71 4.11
C CYS A 133 -10.24 -5.30 5.45
N GLY A 134 -11.28 -4.47 5.41
CA GLY A 134 -12.24 -4.39 6.52
C GLY A 134 -12.88 -5.77 6.74
N ALA A 135 -13.62 -5.93 7.85
CA ALA A 135 -14.30 -7.18 8.17
C ALA A 135 -15.06 -7.78 6.96
N PRO A 136 -15.23 -9.12 6.91
CA PRO A 136 -15.97 -9.77 5.83
C PRO A 136 -17.30 -9.08 5.54
N GLY A 137 -17.53 -8.65 4.29
CA GLY A 137 -18.78 -8.02 3.86
C GLY A 137 -18.67 -6.55 3.43
N GLN A 138 -17.54 -5.88 3.65
CA GLN A 138 -17.32 -4.54 3.05
C GLN A 138 -16.59 -4.68 1.72
N LYS A 139 -17.30 -4.39 0.62
CA LYS A 139 -16.68 -4.18 -0.69
C LYS A 139 -15.83 -2.91 -0.61
N GLY A 140 -14.52 -3.07 -0.78
CA GLY A 140 -13.61 -1.97 -1.11
C GLY A 140 -13.70 -1.58 -2.57
#